data_AF-A0A7I8C807-F1
#
_entry.id   AF-A0A7I8C807-F1
#
_cell.length_a   1.000
_cell.length_b   1.000
_cell.length_c   1.000
_cell.angle_alpha   90.00
_cell.angle_beta   90.00
_cell.angle_gamma   90.00
#
_symmetry.space_group_name_H-M   'P 1'
#
loop_
_entity.id
_entity.type
_entity.pdbx_description
1 polymer ?
#
loop_
_entity_poly.entity_id
_entity_poly.type
_entity_poly.pdbx_seq_one_letter_code
_entity_poly.pdbx_strand_id
1 'polypeptide(L)'
;MHDATCGQPDEKVCISCNGTSDTAANPLVVLVSEGGQGIEFIHVHCAHKDSRFGFCWCCRESVAYCSEDLNEAGECEKHDGESVPDYPVEDAESYIENIRNNG
;
A
#
# COMPACT_ATOMS: atom_id res chain seq x y z
N MET A 1 28.15 6.46 40.19
CA MET A 1 28.07 7.04 38.84
C MET A 1 27.00 6.25 38.14
N HIS A 2 25.79 6.81 38.07
CA HIS A 2 24.63 6.14 37.47
C HIS A 2 24.36 6.81 36.13
N ASP A 3 24.93 6.26 35.06
CA ASP A 3 24.49 6.59 33.71
C ASP A 3 23.59 5.46 33.24
N ALA A 4 22.31 5.59 33.59
CA ALA A 4 21.25 4.83 32.97
C ALA A 4 21.16 5.30 31.51
N THR A 5 21.66 4.49 30.58
CA THR A 5 21.32 4.65 29.16
C THR A 5 19.84 4.34 29.03
N CYS A 6 19.01 5.38 29.17
CA CYS A 6 17.61 5.35 28.78
C CYS A 6 17.55 4.76 27.37
N GLY A 7 16.92 3.59 27.24
CA GLY A 7 16.79 2.87 25.97
C GLY A 7 16.30 3.84 24.90
N GLN A 8 17.19 4.15 23.97
CA GLN A 8 16.81 4.92 22.79
C GLN A 8 15.78 4.08 22.05
N PRO A 9 14.60 4.63 21.70
CA PRO A 9 13.71 3.93 20.80
C PRO A 9 14.52 3.63 19.53
N ASP A 10 14.51 2.39 19.05
CA ASP A 10 15.10 2.02 17.76
C ASP A 10 14.69 3.08 16.74
N GLU A 11 15.68 3.86 16.28
CA GLU A 11 15.41 5.00 15.42
C GLU A 11 14.76 4.49 14.14
N LYS A 12 13.64 5.08 13.73
CA LYS A 12 13.02 4.72 12.44
C LYS A 12 13.97 5.16 11.33
N VAL A 13 14.48 4.20 10.57
CA VAL A 13 15.42 4.43 9.48
C VAL A 13 14.79 3.97 8.17
N CYS A 14 14.88 4.81 7.14
CA CYS A 14 14.48 4.42 5.79
C CYS A 14 15.41 3.34 5.24
N ILE A 15 14.85 2.20 4.84
CA ILE A 15 15.62 1.10 4.24
C ILE A 15 16.26 1.46 2.89
N SER A 16 15.71 2.45 2.18
CA SER A 16 16.20 2.86 0.85
C SER A 16 17.33 3.89 0.90
N CYS A 17 17.24 4.89 1.80
CA CYS A 17 18.20 6.00 1.85
C CYS A 17 18.98 6.11 3.17
N ASN A 18 18.70 5.25 4.15
CA ASN A 18 19.24 5.27 5.51
C ASN A 18 18.99 6.58 6.29
N GLY A 19 18.09 7.44 5.79
CA GLY A 19 17.69 8.68 6.45
C GLY A 19 16.61 8.44 7.51
N THR A 20 16.60 9.28 8.54
CA THR A 20 15.68 9.19 9.68
C THR A 20 14.72 10.36 9.79
N SER A 21 14.77 11.28 8.81
CA SER A 21 13.87 12.44 8.72
C SER A 21 12.43 12.01 8.50
N ASP A 22 11.58 12.10 9.53
CA ASP A 22 10.15 11.83 9.46
C ASP A 22 9.36 13.15 9.44
N THR A 23 8.90 13.57 8.26
CA THR A 23 8.24 14.88 8.08
C THR A 23 6.88 14.72 7.43
N ALA A 24 5.96 15.65 7.66
CA ALA A 24 4.64 15.61 7.03
C ALA A 24 4.68 15.59 5.49
N ALA A 25 5.74 16.15 4.87
CA ALA A 25 5.91 16.17 3.42
C ALA A 25 6.59 14.92 2.85
N ASN A 26 7.29 14.16 3.69
CA ASN A 26 7.96 12.92 3.32
C ASN A 26 8.09 12.02 4.56
N PRO A 27 6.98 11.39 4.99
CA PRO A 27 6.96 10.63 6.22
C PRO A 27 7.64 9.27 6.05
N LEU A 28 8.10 8.70 7.18
CA LEU A 28 8.52 7.30 7.27
C LEU A 28 7.29 6.43 7.54
N VAL A 29 6.98 5.56 6.59
CA VAL A 29 5.87 4.60 6.69
C VAL A 29 6.39 3.20 6.90
N VAL A 30 5.57 2.35 7.50
CA VAL A 30 5.91 0.94 7.70
C VAL A 30 5.96 0.24 6.34
N LEU A 31 7.01 -0.54 6.12
CA LEU A 31 7.09 -1.49 5.01
C LEU A 31 6.50 -2.82 5.48
N VAL A 32 5.40 -3.23 4.87
CA VAL A 32 4.76 -4.52 5.10
C VAL A 32 5.43 -5.53 4.17
N SER A 33 6.05 -6.55 4.74
CA SER A 33 6.66 -7.67 4.02
C SER A 33 6.19 -9.00 4.60
N GLU A 34 5.93 -9.99 3.74
CA GLU A 34 5.64 -11.35 4.19
C GLU A 34 6.86 -11.97 4.87
N GLY A 35 6.71 -12.42 6.13
CA GLY A 35 7.76 -13.14 6.86
C GLY A 35 8.37 -12.42 8.08
N GLY A 36 8.01 -11.16 8.32
CA GLY A 36 8.00 -10.52 9.65
C GLY A 36 9.23 -10.72 10.56
N GLN A 37 10.45 -10.52 10.05
CA GLN A 37 11.65 -10.53 10.92
C GLN A 37 12.00 -9.16 11.53
N GLY A 38 11.10 -8.17 11.42
CA GLY A 38 11.27 -6.84 12.01
C GLY A 38 10.24 -5.86 11.49
N ILE A 39 10.15 -4.69 12.12
CA ILE A 39 9.40 -3.55 11.59
C ILE A 39 10.37 -2.72 10.77
N GLU A 40 10.19 -2.70 9.46
CA GLU A 40 10.99 -1.89 8.54
C GLU A 40 10.23 -0.61 8.17
N PHE A 41 10.99 0.43 7.83
CA PHE A 41 10.43 1.73 7.45
C PHE A 41 11.01 2.21 6.12
N ILE A 42 10.20 2.94 5.36
CA ILE A 42 10.61 3.57 4.12
C ILE A 42 9.96 4.95 3.99
N HIS A 43 10.69 5.91 3.42
CA HIS A 43 10.10 7.20 3.08
C HIS A 43 9.11 7.03 1.93
N VAL A 44 7.98 7.72 1.99
CA VAL A 44 7.00 7.72 0.89
C VAL A 44 7.65 8.09 -0.44
N HIS A 45 8.50 9.13 -0.48
CA HIS A 45 9.22 9.52 -1.69
C HIS A 45 10.24 8.48 -2.17
N CYS A 46 10.86 7.74 -1.25
CA CYS A 46 11.78 6.66 -1.62
C CYS A 46 11.02 5.48 -2.22
N ALA A 47 9.87 5.13 -1.65
CA ALA A 47 9.02 4.07 -2.17
C ALA A 47 8.51 4.40 -3.59
N HIS A 48 8.11 5.66 -3.86
CA HIS A 48 7.71 6.08 -5.22
C HIS A 48 8.82 6.03 -6.27
N LYS A 49 10.08 6.19 -5.84
CA LYS A 49 11.24 6.18 -6.75
C LYS A 49 11.77 4.79 -7.05
N ASP A 50 11.50 3.83 -6.19
CA ASP A 50 12.08 2.50 -6.24
C ASP A 50 10.99 1.49 -6.59
N SER A 51 11.09 0.91 -7.79
CA SER A 51 10.08 0.01 -8.35
C SER A 51 9.90 -1.31 -7.59
N ARG A 52 10.70 -1.55 -6.55
CA ARG A 52 10.55 -2.69 -5.63
C ARG A 52 9.44 -2.46 -4.60
N PHE A 53 8.99 -1.21 -4.44
CA PHE A 53 7.97 -0.85 -3.48
C PHE A 53 6.76 -0.23 -4.17
N GLY A 54 5.63 -0.35 -3.52
CA GLY A 54 4.38 0.24 -3.98
C GLY A 54 3.41 0.52 -2.84
N PHE A 55 2.27 1.07 -3.22
CA PHE A 55 1.18 1.41 -2.30
C PHE A 55 -0.09 0.77 -2.80
N CYS A 56 -0.83 0.13 -1.90
CA CYS A 56 -2.19 -0.27 -2.20
C CYS A 56 -3.05 0.98 -2.40
N TRP A 57 -3.84 1.04 -3.48
CA TRP A 57 -4.68 2.22 -3.76
C TRP A 57 -5.76 2.46 -2.68
N CYS A 58 -6.23 1.40 -2.01
CA CYS A 58 -7.13 1.49 -0.85
C CYS A 58 -6.40 1.97 0.41
N CYS A 59 -5.21 1.42 0.71
CA CYS A 59 -4.43 1.81 1.91
C CYS A 59 -3.75 3.18 1.78
N ARG A 60 -3.52 3.66 0.55
CA ARG A 60 -2.77 4.88 0.23
C ARG A 60 -1.36 4.87 0.85
N GLU A 61 -0.76 6.04 0.98
CA GLU A 61 0.58 6.27 1.52
C GLU A 61 0.64 6.13 3.06
N SER A 62 -0.24 5.32 3.66
CA SER A 62 -0.20 5.02 5.10
C SER A 62 0.80 3.90 5.42
N VAL A 63 0.99 2.98 4.48
CA VAL A 63 1.90 1.82 4.56
C VAL A 63 2.44 1.51 3.17
N ALA A 64 3.69 1.08 3.09
CA ALA A 64 4.31 0.62 1.84
C ALA A 64 4.32 -0.91 1.80
N TYR A 65 4.32 -1.47 0.59
CA TYR A 65 4.41 -2.90 0.34
C TYR A 65 5.57 -3.17 -0.61
N CYS A 66 6.13 -4.38 -0.56
CA CYS A 66 6.92 -4.86 -1.69
C CYS A 66 5.99 -4.97 -2.91
N SER A 67 6.48 -4.60 -4.09
CA SER A 67 5.67 -4.63 -5.31
C SER A 67 5.23 -6.05 -5.70
N GLU A 68 5.96 -7.07 -5.23
CA GLU A 68 5.60 -8.49 -5.40
C GLU A 68 4.38 -8.89 -4.53
N ASP A 69 4.10 -8.14 -3.46
CA ASP A 69 2.96 -8.36 -2.56
C ASP A 69 1.70 -7.58 -3.01
N LEU A 70 1.81 -6.85 -4.12
CA LEU A 70 0.69 -6.13 -4.74
C LEU A 70 0.24 -6.90 -5.99
N ASN A 71 -1.08 -7.03 -6.17
CA ASN A 71 -1.65 -7.58 -7.40
C ASN A 71 -1.47 -6.59 -8.58
N GLU A 72 -1.85 -7.01 -9.79
CA GLU A 72 -1.72 -6.16 -11.00
C GLU A 72 -2.54 -4.86 -10.94
N ALA A 73 -3.58 -4.82 -10.10
CA ALA A 73 -4.39 -3.63 -9.85
C ALA A 73 -3.77 -2.69 -8.80
N GLY A 74 -2.63 -3.06 -8.20
CA GLY A 74 -2.00 -2.30 -7.13
C GLY A 74 -2.77 -2.42 -5.81
N GLU A 75 -3.23 -3.62 -5.47
CA GLU A 75 -3.93 -3.94 -4.22
C GLU A 75 -3.10 -4.90 -3.38
N CYS A 76 -3.13 -4.69 -2.06
CA CYS A 76 -2.58 -5.69 -1.14
C CYS A 76 -3.60 -6.81 -0.93
N GLU A 77 -3.15 -7.94 -0.37
CA GLU A 77 -3.99 -9.14 -0.11
C GLU A 77 -5.34 -8.83 0.55
N LYS A 78 -5.40 -7.82 1.44
CA LYS A 78 -6.64 -7.45 2.14
C LYS A 78 -7.68 -6.78 1.25
N HIS A 79 -7.26 -6.17 0.14
CA HIS A 79 -8.12 -5.44 -0.80
C HIS A 79 -8.08 -6.08 -2.19
N ASP A 80 -7.63 -7.33 -2.29
CA ASP A 80 -7.58 -8.07 -3.57
C ASP A 80 -8.98 -8.20 -4.17
N GLY A 81 -9.19 -7.60 -5.34
CA GLY A 81 -10.45 -7.63 -6.07
C GLY A 81 -11.41 -6.47 -5.78
N GLU A 82 -11.06 -5.52 -4.91
CA GLU A 82 -11.90 -4.34 -4.64
C GLU A 82 -11.98 -3.36 -5.83
N SER A 83 -11.00 -3.41 -6.73
CA SER A 83 -10.98 -2.66 -7.98
C SER A 83 -11.93 -3.20 -9.03
N VAL A 84 -12.41 -4.44 -8.88
CA VAL A 84 -13.38 -5.02 -9.80
C VAL A 84 -14.77 -4.51 -9.41
N PRO A 85 -15.44 -3.72 -10.26
CA PRO A 85 -16.77 -3.25 -9.93
C PRO A 85 -17.75 -4.45 -9.90
N ASP A 86 -18.49 -4.56 -8.80
CA ASP A 86 -19.52 -5.59 -8.55
C ASP A 86 -20.78 -5.32 -9.40
N TYR A 87 -20.62 -5.13 -10.72
CA TYR A 87 -21.76 -5.13 -11.62
C TYR A 87 -22.02 -6.57 -12.05
N PRO A 88 -23.17 -7.17 -11.71
CA PRO A 88 -23.55 -8.44 -12.30
C PRO A 88 -23.56 -8.28 -13.81
N VAL A 89 -22.81 -9.16 -14.49
CA VAL A 89 -22.64 -9.20 -15.95
C VAL A 89 -23.99 -9.38 -16.68
N GLU A 90 -25.07 -9.66 -15.95
CA GLU A 90 -26.40 -9.96 -16.47
C GLU A 90 -27.29 -8.74 -16.81
N ASP A 91 -26.86 -7.50 -16.56
CA ASP A 91 -27.69 -6.31 -16.87
C ASP A 91 -27.36 -5.67 -18.24
N ALA A 92 -26.29 -6.09 -18.90
CA ALA A 92 -25.92 -5.55 -20.22
C ALA A 92 -26.84 -6.04 -21.35
N GLU A 93 -27.44 -7.23 -21.22
CA GLU A 93 -28.34 -7.79 -22.26
C GLU A 93 -29.83 -7.47 -22.01
N SER A 94 -30.25 -7.17 -20.78
CA SER A 94 -31.67 -6.89 -20.47
C SER A 94 -32.15 -5.52 -20.99
N TYR A 95 -31.24 -4.54 -21.11
CA TYR A 95 -31.59 -3.21 -21.62
C TYR A 95 -31.92 -3.20 -23.12
N ILE A 96 -31.33 -4.12 -23.91
CA ILE A 96 -31.52 -4.16 -25.37
C ILE A 96 -32.85 -4.86 -25.73
N GLU A 97 -33.28 -5.84 -24.94
CA GLU A 97 -34.52 -6.59 -25.22
C GLU A 97 -35.79 -5.79 -24.88
N ASN A 98 -35.74 -4.91 -23.86
CA ASN A 98 -36.87 -4.05 -23.49
C ASN A 98 -37.15 -2.90 -24.49
N ILE A 99 -36.19 -2.52 -25.33
CA ILE A 99 -36.40 -1.49 -26.37
C ILE A 99 -37.04 -2.08 -27.63
N ARG A 100 -36.85 -3.37 -27.91
CA ARG A 100 -37.36 -4.01 -29.14
C ARG A 100 -38.82 -4.47 -29.08
N ASN A 101 -39.38 -4.70 -27.88
CA ASN A 101 -40.75 -5.22 -27.73
C ASN A 101 -41.82 -4.15 -27.44
N ASN A 102 -41.46 -2.86 -27.44
CA ASN A 102 -42.39 -1.76 -27.14
C ASN A 102 -42.39 -0.64 -28.21
N GLY A 103 -41.97 -0.94 -29.44
CA GLY A 103 -41.99 -0.04 -30.59
C GLY A 103 -42.83 -0.58 -31.74
#